data_AF-A0A3N4IWS4-F1
#
_entry.id   AF-A0A3N4IWS4-F1
#
_cell.length_a   1.000
_cell.length_b   1.000
_cell.length_c   1.000
_cell.angle_alpha   90.00
_cell.angle_beta   90.00
_cell.angle_gamma   90.00
#
_symmetry.space_group_name_H-M   'P 1'
#
loop_
_entity.id
_entity.type
_entity.pdbx_description
1 polymer ?
#
loop_
_entity_poly.entity_id
_entity_poly.type
_entity_poly.pdbx_seq_one_letter_code
_entity_poly.pdbx_strand_id
1 'polypeptide(L)'
;MVLDSSMSKTLDDSEFSNLYLESEEAVSRGQGKQHSGTAQKHSKSCWGSESIKSDFSIDSLPTSIPSCMSLEDTNMYSLKVPIEEITQKLSKKLAPRSLSPDPIYHVNGHDTNIREARYREHLEAEHHDLVVQVWAMNPQYRPPSHYKKLVAKYKKVYVPVGDYLEINFIGLLIGPCGHTLKYIEKESGAKVAICSKGSIKEGKEG
;
A
#
# COMPACT_ATOMS: atom_id res chain seq x y z
N MET A 1 59.61 -38.77 20.53
CA MET A 1 58.50 -39.24 21.38
C MET A 1 57.78 -37.97 21.81
N VAL A 2 56.55 -37.64 21.42
CA VAL A 2 55.39 -38.42 20.95
C VAL A 2 54.73 -37.60 19.83
N LEU A 3 54.35 -38.28 18.76
CA LEU A 3 53.53 -37.76 17.66
C LEU A 3 52.08 -37.91 18.08
N ASP A 4 51.24 -36.91 17.83
CA ASP A 4 49.81 -37.17 17.62
C ASP A 4 49.30 -36.43 16.39
N SER A 5 48.66 -37.24 15.55
CA SER A 5 48.26 -37.03 14.19
C SER A 5 46.74 -36.96 14.18
N SER A 6 46.16 -35.82 13.83
CA SER A 6 44.70 -35.68 13.74
C SER A 6 44.35 -35.06 12.39
N MET A 7 44.04 -35.96 11.48
CA MET A 7 43.61 -35.72 10.11
C MET A 7 42.31 -34.91 10.07
N SER A 8 42.30 -33.89 9.22
CA SER A 8 41.11 -33.22 8.70
C SER A 8 40.22 -34.22 7.95
N LYS A 9 38.98 -34.40 8.40
CA LYS A 9 37.93 -35.10 7.65
C LYS A 9 36.83 -34.09 7.31
N THR A 10 36.67 -33.83 6.01
CA THR A 10 35.48 -33.20 5.43
C THR A 10 34.30 -34.14 5.61
N LEU A 11 33.17 -33.64 6.11
CA LEU A 11 31.94 -34.41 6.28
C LEU A 11 31.08 -34.30 5.01
N ASP A 12 30.70 -35.46 4.49
CA ASP A 12 29.88 -35.66 3.30
C ASP A 12 28.37 -35.49 3.58
N ASP A 13 27.62 -35.04 2.57
CA ASP A 13 26.20 -34.63 2.59
C ASP A 13 25.15 -35.76 2.80
N SER A 14 25.46 -36.85 3.51
CA SER A 14 24.57 -38.02 3.62
C SER A 14 23.96 -38.31 5.00
N GLU A 15 24.10 -37.42 5.99
CA GLU A 15 23.57 -37.65 7.36
C GLU A 15 22.26 -36.93 7.71
N PHE A 16 21.60 -36.22 6.77
CA PHE A 16 20.41 -35.42 7.10
C PHE A 16 19.06 -36.16 6.99
N SER A 17 19.02 -37.44 6.65
CA SER A 17 17.79 -38.09 6.18
C SER A 17 17.29 -39.29 6.98
N ASN A 18 17.76 -39.55 8.22
CA ASN A 18 17.33 -40.75 8.97
C ASN A 18 16.93 -40.50 10.43
N LEU A 19 16.37 -39.32 10.74
CA LEU A 19 15.90 -39.02 12.10
C LEU A 19 14.45 -38.53 12.09
N TYR A 20 13.55 -39.29 11.46
CA TYR A 20 12.11 -39.19 11.76
C TYR A 20 11.31 -40.37 11.17
N LEU A 21 11.31 -41.52 11.87
CA LEU A 21 10.38 -42.66 11.80
C LEU A 21 11.00 -43.70 12.76
N GLU A 22 10.44 -43.99 13.93
CA GLU A 22 9.20 -44.74 14.11
C GLU A 22 8.62 -44.62 15.54
N SER A 23 7.28 -44.59 15.61
CA SER A 23 6.36 -45.14 16.62
C SER A 23 6.41 -44.71 18.10
N GLU A 24 5.29 -44.13 18.58
CA GLU A 24 4.44 -44.80 19.59
C GLU A 24 2.98 -44.29 19.47
N GLU A 25 2.05 -45.24 19.49
CA GLU A 25 0.61 -45.10 19.36
C GLU A 25 -0.03 -44.60 20.68
N ALA A 26 -1.12 -43.81 20.62
CA ALA A 26 -2.44 -44.20 21.15
C ALA A 26 -3.49 -43.06 21.20
N VAL A 27 -4.73 -43.48 20.91
CA VAL A 27 -6.06 -42.90 21.20
C VAL A 27 -6.66 -41.90 20.20
N SER A 28 -7.39 -42.50 19.26
CA SER A 28 -8.48 -41.91 18.46
C SER A 28 -9.63 -41.39 19.32
N ARG A 29 -10.04 -40.13 19.08
CA ARG A 29 -11.42 -39.66 19.23
C ARG A 29 -11.87 -38.99 17.93
N GLY A 30 -12.91 -39.56 17.33
CA GLY A 30 -13.32 -39.33 15.94
C GLY A 30 -13.90 -37.95 15.63
N GLN A 31 -13.80 -37.54 14.37
CA GLN A 31 -14.78 -37.83 13.32
C GLN A 31 -14.19 -37.37 11.98
N GLY A 32 -13.81 -38.33 11.13
CA GLY A 32 -13.46 -38.05 9.75
C GLY A 32 -14.70 -37.64 8.98
N LYS A 33 -14.84 -36.36 8.64
CA LYS A 33 -15.70 -35.95 7.53
C LYS A 33 -14.97 -36.27 6.24
N GLN A 34 -15.35 -37.37 5.62
CA GLN A 34 -15.07 -37.63 4.22
C GLN A 34 -15.78 -36.55 3.39
N HIS A 35 -15.03 -35.54 2.94
CA HIS A 35 -15.49 -34.66 1.87
C HIS A 35 -15.20 -35.34 0.53
N SER A 36 -16.08 -36.26 0.13
CA SER A 36 -16.23 -36.60 -1.28
C SER A 36 -16.91 -35.41 -1.97
N GLY A 37 -16.10 -34.57 -2.57
CA GLY A 37 -16.56 -33.47 -3.41
C GLY A 37 -15.61 -33.32 -4.57
N THR A 38 -16.02 -33.79 -5.74
CA THR A 38 -15.44 -33.44 -7.04
C THR A 38 -15.67 -31.94 -7.28
N ALA A 39 -14.93 -31.08 -6.58
CA ALA A 39 -14.89 -29.67 -6.86
C ALA A 39 -14.06 -29.47 -8.13
N GLN A 40 -14.74 -29.44 -9.28
CA GLN A 40 -14.19 -28.92 -10.52
C GLN A 40 -13.60 -27.53 -10.20
N LYS A 41 -12.26 -27.43 -10.17
CA LYS A 41 -11.56 -26.16 -9.98
C LYS A 41 -11.77 -25.34 -11.25
N HIS A 42 -12.84 -24.56 -11.28
CA HIS A 42 -13.03 -23.57 -12.33
C HIS A 42 -11.88 -22.55 -12.25
N SER A 43 -11.23 -22.30 -13.39
CA SER A 43 -10.30 -21.21 -13.55
C SER A 43 -10.99 -19.90 -13.12
N LYS A 44 -10.29 -19.07 -12.35
CA LYS A 44 -10.84 -17.80 -11.86
C LYS A 44 -11.15 -16.93 -13.09
N SER A 45 -12.42 -16.65 -13.36
CA SER A 45 -12.79 -15.74 -14.44
C SER A 45 -12.36 -14.31 -14.12
N CYS A 46 -11.86 -13.59 -15.11
CA CYS A 46 -11.57 -12.15 -14.99
C CYS A 46 -12.86 -11.30 -14.98
N TRP A 47 -13.99 -11.89 -15.36
CA TRP A 47 -15.31 -11.26 -15.28
C TRP A 47 -15.95 -11.54 -13.93
N GLY A 48 -16.53 -10.50 -13.31
CA GLY A 48 -17.24 -10.61 -12.04
C GLY A 48 -18.49 -11.48 -12.14
N SER A 49 -18.77 -12.24 -11.07
CA SER A 49 -20.02 -13.02 -10.96
C SER A 49 -21.22 -12.10 -10.79
N GLU A 50 -22.41 -12.57 -11.17
CA GLU A 50 -23.66 -11.82 -11.10
C GLU A 50 -23.97 -11.32 -9.68
N SER A 51 -23.60 -12.09 -8.66
CA SER A 51 -23.71 -11.73 -7.25
C SER A 51 -22.89 -10.50 -6.86
N ILE A 52 -21.71 -10.33 -7.47
CA ILE A 52 -20.86 -9.16 -7.25
C ILE A 52 -21.46 -7.95 -7.96
N LYS A 53 -22.08 -8.14 -9.14
CA LYS A 53 -22.69 -7.05 -9.91
C LYS A 53 -23.89 -6.43 -9.19
N SER A 54 -24.74 -7.22 -8.55
CA SER A 54 -25.86 -6.70 -7.73
C SER A 54 -25.38 -5.89 -6.52
N ASP A 55 -24.20 -6.23 -6.00
CA ASP A 55 -23.56 -5.48 -4.92
C ASP A 55 -22.89 -4.19 -5.41
N PHE A 56 -22.77 -3.96 -6.71
CA PHE A 56 -22.17 -2.74 -7.25
C PHE A 56 -23.10 -2.03 -8.23
N SER A 57 -24.42 -2.09 -8.01
CA SER A 57 -25.37 -1.28 -8.78
C SER A 57 -24.98 0.19 -8.67
N ILE A 58 -24.46 0.72 -9.78
CA ILE A 58 -24.13 2.14 -9.97
C ILE A 58 -25.48 2.84 -10.16
N ASP A 59 -26.21 3.06 -9.07
CA ASP A 59 -27.59 3.59 -9.11
C ASP A 59 -27.67 5.00 -9.73
N SER A 60 -26.55 5.70 -9.84
CA SER A 60 -26.49 7.09 -10.29
C SER A 60 -26.12 7.25 -11.76
N LEU A 61 -25.48 6.26 -12.41
CA LEU A 61 -24.98 6.37 -13.79
C LEU A 61 -25.05 5.03 -14.54
N PRO A 62 -25.65 4.99 -15.75
CA PRO A 62 -25.58 3.79 -16.59
C PRO A 62 -24.13 3.46 -16.98
N THR A 63 -23.85 2.23 -17.39
CA THR A 63 -22.52 1.87 -17.95
C THR A 63 -22.44 2.16 -19.45
N SER A 64 -23.60 2.31 -20.12
CA SER A 64 -23.68 2.61 -21.55
C SER A 64 -23.49 4.10 -21.80
N ILE A 65 -22.51 4.44 -22.63
CA ILE A 65 -22.24 5.83 -23.05
C ILE A 65 -23.28 6.22 -24.12
N PRO A 66 -24.06 7.29 -23.93
CA PRO A 66 -25.01 7.74 -24.93
C PRO A 66 -24.28 8.32 -26.16
N SER A 67 -24.79 8.02 -27.35
CA SER A 67 -24.15 8.36 -28.64
C SER A 67 -24.07 9.87 -28.95
N CYS A 68 -24.78 10.73 -28.22
CA CYS A 68 -24.92 12.16 -28.52
C CYS A 68 -24.06 13.10 -27.66
N MET A 69 -23.02 12.58 -26.99
CA MET A 69 -22.16 13.37 -26.12
C MET A 69 -20.98 13.98 -26.88
N SER A 70 -20.48 15.13 -26.41
CA SER A 70 -19.21 15.67 -26.89
C SER A 70 -18.04 14.78 -26.48
N LEU A 71 -16.88 14.95 -27.11
CA LEU A 71 -15.68 14.21 -26.74
C LEU A 71 -15.25 14.49 -25.29
N GLU A 72 -15.37 15.75 -24.85
CA GLU A 72 -15.06 16.17 -23.48
C GLU A 72 -16.02 15.55 -22.47
N ASP A 73 -17.32 15.54 -22.79
CA ASP A 73 -18.34 14.91 -21.94
C ASP A 73 -18.16 13.40 -21.86
N THR A 74 -17.73 12.76 -22.95
CA THR A 74 -17.43 11.34 -22.99
C THR A 74 -16.24 11.01 -22.09
N ASN A 75 -15.15 11.76 -22.20
CA ASN A 75 -13.97 11.59 -21.34
C ASN A 75 -14.32 11.82 -19.85
N MET A 76 -15.12 12.85 -19.57
CA MET A 76 -15.64 13.15 -18.23
C MET A 76 -16.47 11.98 -17.69
N TYR A 77 -17.35 11.42 -18.50
CA TYR A 77 -18.18 10.28 -18.14
C TYR A 77 -17.35 9.03 -17.85
N SER A 78 -16.34 8.76 -18.68
CA SER A 78 -15.40 7.66 -18.48
C SER A 78 -14.63 7.76 -17.17
N LEU A 79 -14.38 8.96 -16.64
CA LEU A 79 -13.76 9.16 -15.33
C LEU A 79 -14.77 9.10 -14.17
N LYS A 80 -15.98 9.61 -14.39
CA LYS A 80 -17.02 9.69 -13.37
C LYS A 80 -17.56 8.31 -12.96
N VAL A 81 -17.67 7.37 -13.91
CA VAL A 81 -18.13 6.00 -13.63
C VAL A 81 -17.19 5.26 -12.66
N PRO A 82 -15.86 5.20 -12.89
CA PRO A 82 -14.91 4.61 -11.94
C PRO A 82 -14.91 5.29 -10.57
N ILE A 83 -15.05 6.63 -10.51
CA ILE A 83 -15.15 7.36 -9.24
C ILE A 83 -16.31 6.82 -8.40
N GLU A 84 -17.49 6.66 -9.00
CA GLU A 84 -18.67 6.13 -8.31
C GLU A 84 -18.53 4.65 -7.93
N GLU A 85 -17.89 3.84 -8.78
CA GLU A 85 -17.59 2.46 -8.45
C GLU A 85 -16.68 2.36 -7.21
N ILE A 86 -15.65 3.20 -7.14
CA ILE A 86 -14.73 3.21 -5.99
C ILE A 86 -15.41 3.75 -4.73
N THR A 87 -16.25 4.78 -4.81
CA THR A 87 -17.01 5.27 -3.64
C THR A 87 -17.92 4.17 -3.06
N GLN A 88 -18.54 3.37 -3.92
CA GLN A 88 -19.35 2.23 -3.49
C GLN A 88 -18.49 1.11 -2.88
N LYS A 89 -17.32 0.80 -3.46
CA LYS A 89 -16.35 -0.15 -2.89
C LYS A 89 -15.87 0.28 -1.50
N LEU A 90 -15.55 1.56 -1.32
CA LEU A 90 -15.15 2.14 -0.04
C LEU A 90 -16.29 2.06 1.01
N SER A 91 -17.54 2.27 0.58
CA SER A 91 -18.72 2.17 1.44
C SER A 91 -18.94 0.73 1.93
N LYS A 92 -18.86 -0.26 1.04
CA LYS A 92 -19.16 -1.68 1.35
C LYS A 92 -18.03 -2.42 2.07
N LYS A 93 -16.83 -1.84 2.16
CA LYS A 93 -15.63 -2.41 2.84
C LYS A 93 -15.27 -3.83 2.37
N LEU A 94 -15.52 -4.16 1.11
CA LEU A 94 -15.24 -5.48 0.55
C LEU A 94 -13.80 -5.55 0.05
N ALA A 95 -12.92 -6.23 0.79
CA ALA A 95 -11.54 -6.49 0.36
C ALA A 95 -11.41 -7.92 -0.22
N PRO A 96 -10.83 -8.10 -1.42
CA PRO A 96 -10.61 -9.43 -1.99
C PRO A 96 -9.63 -10.23 -1.13
N ARG A 97 -9.87 -11.54 -1.00
CA ARG A 97 -9.00 -12.43 -0.21
C ARG A 97 -7.77 -12.84 -1.04
N SER A 98 -6.61 -12.26 -0.73
CA SER A 98 -5.31 -12.71 -1.23
C SER A 98 -4.39 -13.11 -0.07
N LEU A 99 -3.27 -13.77 -0.37
CA LEU A 99 -2.22 -14.06 0.61
C LEU A 99 -1.74 -12.73 1.19
N SER A 100 -1.86 -12.58 2.51
CA SER A 100 -1.42 -11.36 3.19
C SER A 100 0.10 -11.37 3.35
N PRO A 101 0.79 -10.24 3.14
CA PRO A 101 2.16 -10.03 3.57
C PRO A 101 2.23 -10.04 5.10
N ASP A 102 3.45 -10.14 5.62
CA ASP A 102 3.69 -10.17 7.06
C ASP A 102 3.19 -8.89 7.75
N PRO A 103 2.69 -9.00 9.00
CA PRO A 103 2.17 -7.87 9.75
C PRO A 103 3.27 -6.87 10.06
N ILE A 104 2.96 -5.58 9.92
CA ILE A 104 3.87 -4.48 10.24
C ILE A 104 3.23 -3.70 11.37
N TYR A 105 3.91 -3.62 12.51
CA TYR A 105 3.41 -2.93 13.69
C TYR A 105 3.92 -1.49 13.74
N HIS A 106 3.04 -0.55 14.09
CA HIS A 106 3.46 0.79 14.50
C HIS A 106 4.06 0.74 15.92
N VAL A 107 4.73 1.84 16.31
CA VAL A 107 5.28 2.05 17.66
C VAL A 107 4.22 1.82 18.76
N ASN A 108 2.94 2.04 18.43
CA ASN A 108 1.81 1.88 19.34
C ASN A 108 1.31 0.42 19.46
N GLY A 109 1.99 -0.54 18.81
CA GLY A 109 1.65 -1.97 18.86
C GLY A 109 0.44 -2.39 18.00
N HIS A 110 -0.19 -1.46 17.27
CA HIS A 110 -1.26 -1.78 16.33
C HIS A 110 -0.69 -2.25 14.99
N ASP A 111 -1.31 -3.29 14.41
CA ASP A 111 -1.02 -3.73 13.05
C ASP A 111 -1.55 -2.72 12.04
N THR A 112 -0.67 -2.34 11.13
CA THR A 112 -0.84 -1.25 10.17
C THR A 112 -1.16 -1.81 8.79
N ASN A 113 -0.69 -3.03 8.54
CA ASN A 113 -0.68 -3.69 7.24
C ASN A 113 -1.87 -4.65 7.07
N ILE A 114 -2.96 -4.37 7.78
CA ILE A 114 -4.17 -5.17 7.69
C ILE A 114 -4.70 -5.08 6.26
N ARG A 115 -5.17 -6.19 5.70
CA ARG A 115 -5.63 -6.30 4.30
C ARG A 115 -6.66 -5.22 3.94
N GLU A 116 -7.63 -5.00 4.81
CA GLU A 116 -8.67 -3.99 4.64
C GLU A 116 -8.08 -2.58 4.57
N ALA A 117 -7.04 -2.29 5.35
CA ALA A 117 -6.36 -1.00 5.34
C ALA A 117 -5.59 -0.79 4.03
N ARG A 118 -4.82 -1.79 3.57
CA ARG A 118 -4.12 -1.74 2.28
C ARG A 118 -5.06 -1.57 1.10
N TYR A 119 -6.12 -2.36 1.06
CA TYR A 119 -7.07 -2.32 -0.04
C TYR A 119 -7.81 -0.96 -0.08
N ARG A 120 -8.16 -0.43 1.09
CA ARG A 120 -8.72 0.91 1.20
C ARG A 120 -7.74 2.00 0.77
N GLU A 121 -6.49 1.95 1.21
CA GLU A 121 -5.45 2.92 0.78
C GLU A 121 -5.27 2.91 -0.74
N HIS A 122 -5.26 1.73 -1.35
CA HIS A 122 -5.16 1.59 -2.81
C HIS A 122 -6.35 2.24 -3.54
N LEU A 123 -7.58 1.96 -3.09
CA LEU A 123 -8.79 2.56 -3.66
C LEU A 123 -8.85 4.08 -3.44
N GLU A 124 -8.45 4.57 -2.26
CA GLU A 124 -8.38 6.00 -1.97
C GLU A 124 -7.36 6.72 -2.86
N ALA A 125 -6.22 6.08 -3.15
CA ALA A 125 -5.22 6.62 -4.07
C ALA A 125 -5.73 6.66 -5.52
N GLU A 126 -6.31 5.57 -6.02
CA GLU A 126 -6.91 5.52 -7.36
C GLU A 126 -8.04 6.56 -7.51
N HIS A 127 -8.91 6.65 -6.51
CA HIS A 127 -9.97 7.64 -6.46
C HIS A 127 -9.41 9.08 -6.47
N HIS A 128 -8.32 9.34 -5.75
CA HIS A 128 -7.64 10.63 -5.78
C HIS A 128 -7.12 10.98 -7.18
N ASP A 129 -6.45 10.05 -7.84
CA ASP A 129 -5.87 10.25 -9.17
C ASP A 129 -6.96 10.56 -10.21
N LEU A 130 -8.11 9.88 -10.14
CA LEU A 130 -9.27 10.16 -10.99
C LEU A 130 -9.87 11.55 -10.71
N VAL A 131 -10.02 11.92 -9.43
CA VAL A 131 -10.52 13.25 -9.06
C VAL A 131 -9.58 14.35 -9.55
N VAL A 132 -8.26 14.14 -9.50
CA VAL A 132 -7.27 15.09 -10.04
C VAL A 132 -7.43 15.27 -11.55
N GLN A 133 -7.62 14.18 -12.29
CA GLN A 133 -7.87 14.22 -13.73
C GLN A 133 -9.17 14.96 -14.07
N VAL A 134 -10.25 14.65 -13.36
CA VAL A 134 -11.55 15.34 -13.54
C VAL A 134 -11.43 16.83 -13.23
N TRP A 135 -10.73 17.20 -12.17
CA TRP A 135 -10.52 18.60 -11.80
C TRP A 135 -9.75 19.36 -12.88
N ALA A 136 -8.77 18.72 -13.51
CA ALA A 136 -7.98 19.32 -14.59
C ALA A 136 -8.84 19.62 -15.84
N MET A 137 -9.82 18.75 -16.15
CA MET A 137 -10.76 18.98 -17.25
C MET A 137 -11.84 19.99 -16.88
N ASN A 138 -12.45 19.85 -15.70
CA ASN A 138 -13.59 20.63 -15.24
C ASN A 138 -13.32 21.27 -13.86
N PRO A 139 -12.91 22.55 -13.81
CA PRO A 139 -12.69 23.27 -12.55
C PRO A 139 -13.93 23.43 -11.67
N GLN A 140 -15.13 23.21 -12.22
CA GLN A 140 -16.41 23.27 -11.49
C GLN A 140 -16.78 21.94 -10.81
N TYR A 141 -16.01 20.88 -11.02
CA TYR A 141 -16.31 19.58 -10.44
C TYR A 141 -16.18 19.61 -8.91
N ARG A 142 -17.21 19.10 -8.22
CA ARG A 142 -17.20 18.92 -6.77
C ARG A 142 -17.07 17.43 -6.45
N PRO A 143 -15.98 17.00 -5.80
CA PRO A 143 -15.84 15.62 -5.36
C PRO A 143 -16.95 15.19 -4.38
N PRO A 144 -17.28 13.89 -4.31
CA PRO A 144 -18.25 13.36 -3.36
C PRO A 144 -17.89 13.65 -1.89
N SER A 145 -18.90 13.75 -1.00
CA SER A 145 -18.73 14.11 0.42
C SER A 145 -17.73 13.23 1.21
N HIS A 146 -17.63 11.95 0.85
CA HIS A 146 -16.75 11.00 1.52
C HIS A 146 -15.30 11.03 1.01
N TYR A 147 -15.01 11.85 0.00
CA TYR A 147 -13.67 12.02 -0.53
C TYR A 147 -12.81 12.80 0.46
N LYS A 148 -11.69 12.19 0.86
CA LYS A 148 -10.63 12.86 1.59
C LYS A 148 -9.47 13.10 0.64
N LYS A 149 -9.13 14.37 0.41
CA LYS A 149 -7.90 14.73 -0.30
C LYS A 149 -6.72 14.09 0.43
N LEU A 150 -5.84 13.42 -0.31
CA LEU A 150 -4.62 12.86 0.26
C LEU A 150 -3.85 13.99 0.95
N VAL A 151 -3.69 13.86 2.27
CA VAL A 151 -2.95 14.83 3.09
C VAL A 151 -1.51 14.86 2.60
N ALA A 152 -0.92 16.05 2.55
CA ALA A 152 0.48 16.22 2.16
C ALA A 152 1.37 15.37 3.07
N LYS A 153 2.00 14.34 2.50
CA LYS A 153 2.94 13.49 3.22
C LYS A 153 4.21 14.30 3.47
N TYR A 154 4.57 14.52 4.73
CA TYR A 154 5.87 15.11 5.08
C TYR A 154 6.89 13.99 5.32
N LYS A 155 8.11 14.16 4.82
CA LYS A 155 9.23 13.23 5.06
C LYS A 155 10.29 13.94 5.88
N LYS A 156 10.57 13.44 7.08
CA LYS A 156 11.65 13.96 7.93
C LYS A 156 12.97 13.28 7.58
N VAL A 157 13.95 14.07 7.17
CA VAL A 157 15.31 13.61 6.87
C VAL A 157 16.23 14.11 8.00
N TYR A 158 16.97 13.20 8.61
CA TYR A 158 17.93 13.51 9.67
C TYR A 158 19.30 13.81 9.05
N VAL A 159 19.90 14.92 9.47
CA VAL A 159 21.25 15.32 9.04
C VAL A 159 22.26 14.89 10.12
N PRO A 160 23.34 14.16 9.76
CA PRO A 160 24.34 13.67 10.70
C PRO A 160 25.29 14.80 11.13
N VAL A 161 24.83 15.65 12.07
CA VAL A 161 25.63 16.76 12.61
C VAL A 161 26.71 16.32 13.60
N GLY A 162 26.61 15.09 14.15
CA GLY A 162 27.58 14.57 15.12
C GLY A 162 28.88 14.06 14.47
N ASP A 163 28.80 13.54 13.26
CA ASP A 163 29.94 12.91 12.57
C ASP A 163 30.84 13.93 11.86
N TYR A 164 30.29 15.12 11.53
CA TYR A 164 30.98 16.17 10.78
C TYR A 164 30.78 17.54 11.43
N LEU A 165 31.51 17.79 12.52
CA LEU A 165 31.44 19.06 13.27
C LEU A 165 31.99 20.27 12.50
N GLU A 166 32.82 20.03 11.48
CA GLU A 166 33.44 21.10 10.68
C GLU A 166 32.51 21.65 9.59
N ILE A 167 31.41 20.97 9.29
CA ILE A 167 30.51 21.31 8.18
C ILE A 167 29.30 22.10 8.67
N ASN A 168 29.08 23.30 8.13
CA ASN A 168 27.87 24.07 8.35
C ASN A 168 26.74 23.62 7.40
N PHE A 169 26.03 22.55 7.78
CA PHE A 169 24.92 22.00 7.00
C PHE A 169 23.80 23.01 6.73
N ILE A 170 23.49 23.90 7.68
CA ILE A 170 22.42 24.89 7.52
C ILE A 170 22.82 25.89 6.42
N GLY A 171 24.04 26.41 6.49
CA GLY A 171 24.58 27.32 5.48
C GLY A 171 24.61 26.69 4.09
N LEU A 172 24.97 25.40 4.00
CA LEU A 172 25.03 24.67 2.75
C LEU A 172 23.65 24.39 2.14
N LEU A 173 22.68 23.96 2.95
CA LEU A 173 21.32 23.67 2.52
C LEU A 173 20.56 24.93 2.09
N ILE A 174 20.79 26.05 2.77
CA ILE A 174 20.17 27.34 2.44
C ILE A 174 20.88 27.96 1.22
N GLY A 175 22.21 27.95 1.24
CA GLY A 175 23.05 28.61 0.25
C GLY A 175 23.05 30.14 0.36
N PRO A 176 23.88 30.83 -0.45
CA PRO A 176 23.89 32.29 -0.50
C PRO A 176 22.50 32.81 -0.90
N CYS A 177 21.99 33.78 -0.13
CA CYS A 177 20.66 34.38 -0.30
C CYS A 177 19.47 33.39 -0.35
N GLY A 178 19.64 32.14 0.09
CA GLY A 178 18.58 31.12 0.03
C GLY A 178 18.32 30.54 -1.37
N HIS A 179 19.22 30.75 -2.33
CA HIS A 179 19.04 30.24 -3.70
C HIS A 179 19.01 28.71 -3.76
N THR A 180 19.85 28.03 -2.99
CA THR A 180 19.89 26.57 -2.93
C THR A 180 18.59 26.00 -2.36
N LEU A 181 18.06 26.59 -1.29
CA LEU A 181 16.78 26.16 -0.72
C LEU A 181 15.65 26.30 -1.74
N LYS A 182 15.56 27.45 -2.43
CA LYS A 182 14.55 27.68 -3.48
C LYS A 182 14.72 26.73 -4.66
N TYR A 183 15.96 26.39 -5.02
CA TYR A 183 16.25 25.43 -6.07
C TYR A 183 15.73 24.04 -5.68
N ILE A 184 16.01 23.57 -4.46
CA ILE A 184 15.51 22.29 -3.94
C ILE A 184 13.97 22.27 -3.90
N GLU A 185 13.33 23.35 -3.44
CA GLU A 185 11.85 23.44 -3.43
C GLU A 185 11.26 23.39 -4.84
N LYS A 186 11.91 24.05 -5.82
CA LYS A 186 11.45 24.05 -7.21
C LYS A 186 11.64 22.69 -7.89
N GLU A 187 12.77 22.03 -7.67
CA GLU A 187 13.07 20.72 -8.27
C GLU A 187 12.21 19.61 -7.67
N SER A 188 12.02 19.62 -6.34
CA SER A 188 11.20 18.63 -5.64
C SER A 188 9.70 18.90 -5.72
N GLY A 189 9.28 20.14 -6.01
CA GLY A 189 7.89 20.57 -5.90
C GLY A 189 7.35 20.56 -4.47
N ALA A 190 8.20 20.35 -3.46
CA ALA A 190 7.84 20.26 -2.06
C ALA A 190 8.37 21.48 -1.30
N LYS A 191 7.62 21.89 -0.26
CA LYS A 191 8.07 22.93 0.65
C LYS A 191 9.08 22.35 1.64
N VAL A 192 10.27 22.93 1.70
CA VAL A 192 11.35 22.42 2.55
C VAL A 192 11.45 23.27 3.81
N ALA A 193 11.42 22.62 4.97
CA ALA A 193 11.62 23.26 6.26
C ALA A 193 12.82 22.63 6.98
N ILE A 194 13.75 23.48 7.42
CA ILE A 194 14.89 23.09 8.24
C ILE A 194 14.52 23.35 9.70
N CYS A 195 14.58 22.32 10.55
CA CYS A 195 14.27 22.40 11.96
C CYS A 195 15.46 21.92 12.80
N SER A 196 15.80 22.64 13.87
CA SER A 196 16.83 22.20 14.83
C SER A 196 16.29 21.12 15.77
N LYS A 197 17.19 20.33 16.38
CA LYS A 197 16.83 19.28 17.33
C LYS A 197 16.08 19.90 18.52
N GLY A 198 14.81 19.53 18.69
CA GLY A 198 13.95 20.02 19.78
C GLY A 198 13.18 21.32 19.49
N SER A 199 13.41 21.99 18.35
CA SER A 199 12.60 23.13 17.95
C SER A 199 11.39 22.65 17.15
N ILE A 200 10.29 22.38 17.86
CA ILE A 200 8.97 22.22 17.25
C ILE A 200 8.41 23.63 17.10
N LYS A 201 8.17 24.06 15.86
CA LYS A 201 7.51 25.33 15.58
C LYS A 201 6.00 25.10 15.68
N GLU A 202 5.42 25.39 16.83
CA GLU A 202 4.01 25.13 17.20
C GLU A 202 2.97 25.94 16.40
N GLY A 203 3.00 25.93 15.07
CA GLY A 203 2.00 26.67 14.29
C GLY A 203 1.88 26.32 12.82
N LYS A 204 2.41 25.18 12.38
CA LYS A 204 2.32 24.73 10.98
C LYS A 204 2.06 23.23 10.85
N GLU A 205 1.15 22.69 11.66
CA GLU A 205 0.48 21.44 11.32
C GLU A 205 -0.86 21.80 10.67
N GLY A 206 -0.93 21.59 9.35
CA GLY A 206 -2.11 21.78 8.51
C GLY A 206 -1.94 20.95 7.25
#